data_AF-A0A6C1B4N3-F1
#
_entry.id   AF-A0A6C1B4N3-F1
#
_cell.length_a   1.000
_cell.length_b   1.000
_cell.length_c   1.000
_cell.angle_alpha   90.00
_cell.angle_beta   90.00
_cell.angle_gamma   90.00
#
_symmetry.space_group_name_H-M   'P 1'
#
loop_
_entity.id
_entity.type
_entity.pdbx_description
1 polymer ?
#
loop_
_entity_poly.entity_id
_entity_poly.type
_entity_poly.pdbx_seq_one_letter_code
_entity_poly.pdbx_strand_id
1 'polypeptide(L)'
;MSAPPLERRFSKNQLQYILEQALIYQCACPAQVTKLISELVQLYDYQQQCLDTSDTDRAVHARIADTVQAIIPIVETCLADVLALEGWDPDTLDMPANLQKRLIDGLER
;
A
#
# COMPACT_ATOMS: atom_id res chain seq x y z
N MET A 1 -14.38 -22.24 -7.61
CA MET A 1 -13.05 -22.38 -6.99
C MET A 1 -12.64 -20.98 -6.56
N SER A 2 -12.41 -20.72 -5.28
CA SER A 2 -11.96 -19.40 -4.82
C SER A 2 -10.53 -19.14 -5.33
N ALA A 3 -10.27 -17.91 -5.79
CA ALA A 3 -8.93 -17.50 -6.18
C ALA A 3 -7.95 -17.64 -4.98
N PRO A 4 -6.67 -17.95 -5.23
CA PRO A 4 -5.67 -18.02 -4.17
C PRO A 4 -5.55 -16.65 -3.47
N PRO A 5 -5.30 -16.64 -2.15
CA PRO A 5 -5.13 -15.40 -1.41
C PRO A 5 -3.93 -14.62 -1.97
N LEU A 6 -4.07 -13.29 -2.05
CA LEU A 6 -2.98 -12.40 -2.44
C LEU A 6 -1.80 -12.58 -1.49
N GLU A 7 -0.63 -12.86 -2.04
CA GLU A 7 0.61 -12.82 -1.27
C GLU A 7 0.98 -11.36 -1.00
N ARG A 8 1.16 -11.00 0.27
CA ARG A 8 1.33 -9.61 0.72
C ARG A 8 2.60 -9.50 1.55
N ARG A 9 3.44 -8.52 1.23
CA ARG A 9 4.61 -8.13 2.02
C ARG A 9 4.21 -7.36 3.27
N PHE A 10 3.18 -6.52 3.17
CA PHE A 10 2.67 -5.74 4.29
C PHE A 10 1.23 -6.15 4.61
N SER A 11 0.99 -6.47 5.87
CA SER A 11 -0.38 -6.64 6.38
C SER A 11 -1.15 -5.31 6.35
N LYS A 12 -2.48 -5.39 6.37
CA LYS A 12 -3.34 -4.21 6.49
C LYS A 12 -2.99 -3.34 7.71
N ASN A 13 -2.67 -3.97 8.84
CA ASN A 13 -2.31 -3.25 10.06
C ASN A 13 -0.95 -2.54 9.91
N GLN A 14 0.02 -3.15 9.25
CA GLN A 14 1.31 -2.50 8.98
C GLN A 14 1.16 -1.31 8.03
N LEU A 15 0.36 -1.43 6.97
CA LEU A 15 0.06 -0.31 6.08
C LEU A 15 -0.64 0.83 6.83
N GLN A 16 -1.62 0.52 7.68
CA GLN A 16 -2.29 1.54 8.50
C GLN A 16 -1.28 2.24 9.43
N TYR A 17 -0.39 1.48 10.06
CA TYR A 17 0.63 2.00 10.97
C TYR A 17 1.63 2.94 10.27
N ILE A 18 2.11 2.55 9.07
CA ILE A 18 2.97 3.40 8.24
C ILE A 18 2.24 4.69 7.85
N LEU A 19 0.97 4.56 7.42
CA LEU A 19 0.16 5.70 7.00
C LEU A 19 -0.05 6.71 8.13
N GLU A 20 -0.37 6.23 9.34
CA GLU A 20 -0.59 7.10 10.51
C GLU A 20 0.67 7.90 10.85
N GLN A 21 1.83 7.25 10.92
CA GLN A 21 3.10 7.94 11.17
C GLN A 21 3.42 8.94 10.04
N ALA A 22 3.27 8.53 8.78
CA ALA A 22 3.54 9.39 7.64
C ALA A 22 2.62 10.62 7.58
N LEU A 23 1.36 10.50 8.03
CA LEU A 23 0.44 11.63 8.15
C LEU A 23 0.76 12.54 9.32
N ILE A 24 1.08 11.99 10.51
CA ILE A 24 1.46 12.76 11.70
C ILE A 24 2.66 13.66 11.40
N TYR A 25 3.64 13.10 10.70
CA TYR A 25 4.88 13.81 10.38
C TYR A 25 4.87 14.42 8.98
N GLN A 26 3.76 14.42 8.25
CA GLN A 26 3.65 14.98 6.89
C GLN A 26 4.68 14.44 5.88
N CYS A 27 5.18 13.22 6.08
CA CYS A 27 6.04 12.56 5.11
C CYS A 27 5.19 12.04 3.94
N ALA A 28 5.17 12.80 2.85
CA ALA A 28 4.26 12.52 1.74
C ALA A 28 4.56 11.18 1.03
N CYS A 29 5.82 10.82 0.85
CA CYS A 29 6.18 9.69 -0.03
C CYS A 29 5.67 8.32 0.47
N PRO A 30 5.96 7.88 1.72
CA PRO A 30 5.44 6.61 2.22
C PRO A 30 3.90 6.59 2.30
N ALA A 31 3.29 7.73 2.66
CA ALA A 31 1.83 7.87 2.71
C ALA A 31 1.18 7.67 1.33
N GLN A 32 1.75 8.26 0.27
CA GLN A 32 1.23 8.14 -1.09
C GLN A 32 1.29 6.68 -1.59
N VAL A 33 2.43 6.01 -1.39
CA VAL A 33 2.59 4.61 -1.82
C VAL A 33 1.66 3.69 -1.02
N THR A 34 1.53 3.91 0.29
CA THR A 34 0.63 3.14 1.17
C THR A 34 -0.85 3.29 0.77
N LYS A 35 -1.28 4.49 0.39
CA LYS A 35 -2.63 4.73 -0.13
C LYS A 35 -2.87 3.99 -1.43
N LEU A 36 -1.93 4.04 -2.37
CA LEU A 36 -2.03 3.30 -3.63
C LEU A 36 -2.16 1.79 -3.41
N ILE A 37 -1.37 1.20 -2.48
CA ILE A 37 -1.51 -0.23 -2.15
C ILE A 37 -2.91 -0.52 -1.61
N SER A 38 -3.43 0.35 -0.74
CA SER A 38 -4.77 0.19 -0.16
C SER A 38 -5.87 0.24 -1.24
N GLU A 39 -5.76 1.16 -2.20
CA GLU A 39 -6.67 1.29 -3.34
C GLU A 39 -6.60 0.06 -4.27
N LEU A 40 -5.39 -0.44 -4.56
CA LEU A 40 -5.20 -1.65 -5.36
C LEU A 40 -5.84 -2.87 -4.71
N VAL A 41 -5.67 -3.04 -3.40
CA VAL A 41 -6.26 -4.16 -2.66
C VAL A 41 -7.77 -4.07 -2.66
N GLN A 42 -8.34 -2.88 -2.43
CA GLN A 42 -9.79 -2.67 -2.51
C GLN A 42 -10.31 -2.96 -3.93
N LEU A 43 -9.57 -2.55 -4.96
CA LEU A 43 -9.93 -2.83 -6.34
C LEU A 43 -9.94 -4.34 -6.61
N TYR A 44 -8.90 -5.07 -6.17
CA TYR A 44 -8.85 -6.53 -6.31
C TYR A 44 -10.03 -7.20 -5.61
N ASP A 45 -10.28 -6.85 -4.34
CA ASP A 45 -11.37 -7.41 -3.55
C ASP A 45 -12.73 -7.14 -4.21
N TYR A 46 -12.93 -5.93 -4.75
CA TYR A 46 -14.13 -5.59 -5.51
C TYR A 46 -14.29 -6.49 -6.74
N GLN A 47 -13.24 -6.70 -7.54
CA GLN A 47 -13.33 -7.57 -8.72
C GLN A 47 -13.66 -9.02 -8.33
N GLN A 48 -13.14 -9.52 -7.20
CA GLN A 48 -13.40 -10.89 -6.73
C GLN A 48 -14.81 -11.08 -6.15
N GLN A 49 -15.45 -10.01 -5.66
CA GLN A 49 -16.75 -10.05 -5.01
C GLN A 49 -17.90 -9.59 -5.91
N CYS A 50 -17.60 -9.13 -7.13
CA CYS A 50 -18.60 -8.63 -8.05
C CYS A 50 -19.56 -9.75 -8.50
N LEU A 51 -20.80 -9.38 -8.82
CA LEU A 51 -21.78 -10.30 -9.36
C LEU A 51 -21.63 -10.34 -10.88
N ASP A 52 -21.11 -11.45 -11.40
CA ASP A 52 -20.95 -11.63 -12.84
C ASP A 52 -22.28 -11.97 -13.53
N THR A 53 -22.77 -11.08 -14.39
CA THR A 53 -24.05 -11.28 -15.08
C THR A 53 -23.91 -11.88 -16.49
N SER A 54 -22.69 -11.92 -17.03
CA SER A 54 -22.36 -12.49 -18.35
C SER A 54 -20.94 -13.06 -18.40
N ASP A 55 -20.59 -13.79 -19.46
CA ASP A 55 -19.22 -14.23 -19.71
C ASP A 55 -18.26 -13.05 -19.95
N THR A 56 -18.75 -11.98 -20.57
CA THR A 56 -17.98 -10.75 -20.77
C THR A 56 -17.65 -10.10 -19.43
N ASP A 57 -18.62 -10.01 -18.51
CA ASP A 57 -18.39 -9.43 -17.18
C ASP A 57 -17.31 -10.23 -16.44
N ARG A 58 -17.44 -11.56 -16.42
CA ARG A 58 -16.40 -12.46 -15.85
C ARG A 58 -15.02 -12.15 -16.40
N ALA A 59 -14.91 -12.03 -17.72
CA ALA A 59 -13.63 -11.79 -18.38
C ALA A 59 -13.04 -10.42 -18.03
N VAL A 60 -13.89 -9.38 -17.89
CA VAL A 60 -13.47 -8.04 -17.45
C VAL A 60 -12.95 -8.08 -16.02
N HIS A 61 -13.72 -8.66 -15.10
CA HIS A 61 -13.34 -8.74 -13.69
C HIS A 61 -12.06 -9.56 -13.48
N ALA A 62 -11.94 -10.72 -14.16
CA ALA A 62 -10.72 -11.52 -14.14
C ALA A 62 -9.51 -10.75 -14.66
N ARG A 63 -9.64 -10.06 -15.81
CA ARG A 63 -8.53 -9.30 -16.41
C ARG A 63 -8.03 -8.19 -15.50
N ILE A 64 -8.94 -7.49 -14.81
CA ILE A 64 -8.56 -6.44 -13.84
C ILE A 64 -7.90 -7.08 -12.62
N ALA A 65 -8.50 -8.12 -12.04
CA ALA A 65 -7.96 -8.80 -10.86
C ALA A 65 -6.56 -9.36 -11.10
N ASP A 66 -6.33 -10.04 -12.22
CA ASP A 66 -5.02 -10.57 -12.62
C ASP A 66 -3.99 -9.45 -12.73
N THR A 67 -4.38 -8.31 -13.31
CA THR A 67 -3.49 -7.16 -13.48
C THR A 67 -3.12 -6.54 -12.13
N VAL A 68 -4.10 -6.36 -11.26
CA VAL A 68 -3.89 -5.81 -9.91
C VAL A 68 -3.03 -6.73 -9.07
N GLN A 69 -3.27 -8.05 -9.13
CA GLN A 69 -2.47 -9.05 -8.45
C GLN A 69 -0.99 -8.98 -8.87
N ALA A 70 -0.71 -8.73 -10.15
CA ALA A 70 0.67 -8.56 -10.64
C ALA A 70 1.34 -7.25 -10.17
N ILE A 71 0.55 -6.19 -9.95
CA ILE A 71 1.07 -4.85 -9.59
C ILE A 71 1.34 -4.71 -8.09
N ILE A 72 0.48 -5.28 -7.23
CA ILE A 72 0.62 -5.20 -5.76
C ILE A 72 2.06 -5.48 -5.27
N PRO A 73 2.73 -6.59 -5.63
CA PRO A 73 4.08 -6.86 -5.13
C PRO A 73 5.13 -5.82 -5.61
N ILE A 74 4.93 -5.22 -6.78
CA ILE A 74 5.81 -4.17 -7.31
C ILE A 74 5.67 -2.90 -6.46
N VAL A 75 4.44 -2.51 -6.14
CA VAL A 75 4.17 -1.31 -5.32
C VAL A 75 4.58 -1.54 -3.87
N GLU A 76 4.40 -2.73 -3.32
CA GLU A 76 4.91 -3.09 -1.99
C GLU A 76 6.43 -3.08 -1.93
N THR A 77 7.11 -3.49 -2.99
CA THR A 77 8.58 -3.36 -3.10
C THR A 77 8.98 -1.88 -3.10
N CYS A 78 8.28 -1.04 -3.87
CA CYS A 78 8.49 0.41 -3.87
C CYS A 78 8.32 1.01 -2.47
N LEU A 79 7.29 0.61 -1.70
CA LEU A 79 7.12 1.06 -0.33
C LEU A 79 8.31 0.65 0.55
N ALA A 80 8.74 -0.60 0.47
CA ALA A 80 9.90 -1.08 1.23
C ALA A 80 11.18 -0.30 0.90
N ASP A 81 11.41 0.00 -0.37
CA ASP A 81 12.56 0.79 -0.82
C ASP A 81 12.49 2.23 -0.30
N VAL A 82 11.31 2.86 -0.35
CA VAL A 82 11.09 4.22 0.19
C VAL A 82 11.35 4.25 1.69
N LEU A 83 10.82 3.28 2.45
CA LEU A 83 11.06 3.16 3.89
C LEU A 83 12.56 3.01 4.20
N ALA A 84 13.27 2.17 3.44
CA ALA A 84 14.71 1.98 3.60
C ALA A 84 15.51 3.24 3.27
N LEU A 85 15.17 3.95 2.19
CA LEU A 85 15.79 5.23 1.81
C LEU A 85 15.59 6.32 2.86
N GLU A 86 14.43 6.31 3.51
CA GLU A 86 14.09 7.23 4.59
C GLU A 86 14.65 6.80 5.96
N GLY A 87 15.20 5.59 6.07
CA GLY A 87 15.83 5.07 7.29
C GLY A 87 14.83 4.57 8.34
N TRP A 88 13.64 4.13 7.92
CA TRP A 88 12.67 3.48 8.80
C TRP A 88 13.20 2.13 9.28
N ASP A 89 12.79 1.73 10.48
CA ASP A 89 13.12 0.42 11.03
C ASP A 89 12.38 -0.68 10.25
N PRO A 90 13.07 -1.69 9.68
CA PRO A 90 12.43 -2.71 8.85
C PRO A 90 11.59 -3.72 9.64
N ASP A 91 11.84 -3.87 10.94
CA ASP A 91 11.16 -4.82 11.81
C ASP A 91 9.97 -4.17 12.51
N THR A 92 10.14 -2.96 13.05
CA THR A 92 9.08 -2.24 13.77
C THR A 92 8.25 -1.34 12.87
N LEU A 93 8.78 -0.95 11.70
CA LEU A 93 8.19 0.06 10.81
C LEU A 93 8.05 1.43 11.47
N ASP A 94 8.97 1.76 12.38
CA ASP A 94 9.04 3.07 13.02
C ASP A 94 9.75 4.09 12.13
N MET A 95 9.19 5.30 12.05
CA MET A 95 9.83 6.44 11.42
C MET A 95 11.01 6.95 12.27
N PRO A 96 12.18 7.23 11.66
CA PRO A 96 13.36 7.65 12.43
C PRO A 96 13.23 9.10 12.93
N ALA A 97 13.78 9.35 14.12
CA ALA A 97 13.64 10.63 14.82
C ALA A 97 14.21 11.84 14.06
N ASN A 98 15.20 11.64 13.19
CA ASN A 98 15.78 12.70 12.36
C ASN A 98 14.79 13.23 11.31
N LEU A 99 13.90 12.39 10.78
CA LEU A 99 12.83 12.84 9.88
C LEU A 99 11.77 13.63 10.64
N GLN A 100 11.39 13.16 11.83
CA GLN A 100 10.47 13.89 12.71
C GLN A 100 10.98 15.31 13.00
N LYS A 101 12.28 15.46 13.32
CA LYS A 101 12.90 16.77 13.60
C LYS A 101 12.92 17.70 12.38
N ARG A 102 13.30 17.20 11.19
CA ARG A 102 13.35 18.01 9.96
C ARG A 102 12.00 18.65 9.61
N LEU A 103 10.91 17.97 9.95
CA LEU A 103 9.55 18.42 9.68
C LEU A 103 9.08 19.46 10.69
N ILE A 104 9.39 19.27 11.99
CA ILE A 104 9.18 20.30 13.03
C ILE A 104 9.92 21.59 12.65
N ASP A 105 11.22 21.49 12.31
CA ASP A 105 12.05 22.63 11.92
C ASP A 105 11.53 23.35 10.65
N GLY A 106 10.73 22.68 9.81
CA GLY A 106 10.12 23.23 8.60
C GLY A 106 8.78 23.93 8.84
N LEU A 107 8.07 23.62 9.93
CA LEU A 107 6.81 24.26 10.33
C LEU A 107 7.03 25.53 11.16
N GLU A 108 8.21 25.67 11.78
CA GLU A 108 8.60 26.83 12.59
C GLU A 108 9.21 27.99 11.77
N ARG A 109 9.24 27.88 10.43
CA ARG A 109 9.76 28.88 9.50
C ARG A 109 8.63 29.57 8.73
#